data_AF-A0A5C6QS16-F1
#
_entry.id   AF-A0A5C6QS16-F1
#
_cell.length_a   1.000
_cell.length_b   1.000
_cell.length_c   1.000
_cell.angle_alpha   90.00
_cell.angle_beta   90.00
_cell.angle_gamma   90.00
#
_symmetry.space_group_name_H-M   'P 1'
#
loop_
_entity.id
_entity.type
_entity.pdbx_description
1 polymer ?
#
loop_
_entity_poly.entity_id
_entity_poly.type
_entity_poly.pdbx_seq_one_letter_code
_entity_poly.pdbx_strand_id
1 'polypeptide(L)'
;MNLDALKEINTNNPEILEQSARDNNANESTVTGIALFAANNGYDSLTPPQKYHFDNCIRPLIEDVQCSGYNHECEEVPRECPATLDDQDLVEYYQNDGKYCESCEGQASSDAHSKESFMRD
;
A
#
# COMPACT_ATOMS: atom_id res chain seq x y z
N MET A 1 -0.24 10.30 -8.01
CA MET A 1 -0.66 10.49 -6.60
C MET A 1 -2.18 10.39 -6.45
N ASN A 2 -2.65 9.36 -5.75
CA ASN A 2 -4.05 9.11 -5.46
C ASN A 2 -4.48 9.65 -4.08
N LEU A 3 -5.14 10.80 -4.05
CA LEU A 3 -5.67 11.38 -2.80
C LEU A 3 -6.88 10.64 -2.23
N ASP A 4 -7.60 9.86 -3.03
CA ASP A 4 -8.71 9.05 -2.54
C ASP A 4 -8.19 7.81 -1.80
N ALA A 5 -7.09 7.20 -2.27
CA ALA A 5 -6.36 6.19 -1.51
C ALA A 5 -5.83 6.76 -0.18
N LEU A 6 -5.34 8.01 -0.17
CA LEU A 6 -4.95 8.67 1.08
C LEU A 6 -6.13 8.83 2.06
N LYS A 7 -7.33 9.15 1.57
CA LYS A 7 -8.54 9.22 2.41
C LYS A 7 -8.93 7.84 2.96
N GLU A 8 -8.83 6.81 2.14
CA GLU A 8 -9.08 5.42 2.53
C GLU A 8 -8.14 5.01 3.68
N ILE A 9 -6.83 5.22 3.52
CA ILE A 9 -5.83 4.93 4.58
C ILE A 9 -6.15 5.72 5.86
N ASN A 10 -6.38 7.03 5.77
CA ASN A 10 -6.69 7.85 6.96
C ASN A 10 -7.93 7.37 7.73
N THR A 11 -8.92 6.77 7.04
CA THR A 11 -10.21 6.40 7.62
C THR A 11 -10.20 4.98 8.15
N ASN A 12 -9.66 4.04 7.36
CA ASN A 12 -9.83 2.62 7.60
C ASN A 12 -8.53 1.92 8.03
N ASN A 13 -7.37 2.42 7.58
CA ASN A 13 -6.06 1.80 7.82
C ASN A 13 -5.01 2.80 8.35
N PRO A 14 -5.30 3.61 9.40
CA PRO A 14 -4.39 4.66 9.86
C PRO A 14 -3.03 4.12 10.33
N GLU A 15 -2.98 2.87 10.78
CA GLU A 15 -1.76 2.18 11.22
C GLU A 15 -0.69 2.07 10.11
N ILE A 16 -1.08 2.11 8.83
CA ILE A 16 -0.13 2.15 7.70
C ILE A 16 0.68 3.45 7.72
N LEU A 17 0.03 4.58 8.05
CA LEU A 17 0.70 5.88 8.17
C LEU A 17 1.61 5.92 9.40
N GLU A 18 1.18 5.33 10.50
CA GLU A 18 1.98 5.22 11.72
C GLU A 18 3.22 4.35 11.48
N GLN A 19 3.06 3.21 10.80
CA GLN A 19 4.19 2.34 10.46
C GLN A 19 5.16 3.04 9.51
N SER A 20 4.66 3.69 8.46
CA SER A 20 5.52 4.46 7.55
C SER A 20 6.26 5.60 8.27
N ALA A 21 5.63 6.25 9.26
CA ALA A 21 6.30 7.23 10.09
C ALA A 21 7.45 6.61 10.89
N ARG A 22 7.23 5.45 11.53
CA ARG A 22 8.27 4.72 12.28
C ARG A 22 9.44 4.32 11.37
N ASP A 23 9.14 3.76 10.20
CA ASP A 23 10.16 3.30 9.24
C ASP A 23 11.02 4.46 8.73
N ASN A 24 10.46 5.67 8.67
CA ASN A 24 11.14 6.89 8.25
C ASN A 24 11.66 7.75 9.42
N ASN A 25 11.69 7.23 10.65
CA ASN A 25 12.12 7.96 11.86
C ASN A 25 11.38 9.30 12.07
N ALA A 26 10.11 9.36 11.70
CA ALA A 26 9.23 10.50 11.87
C ALA A 26 8.24 10.28 13.03
N ASN A 27 7.68 11.38 13.55
CA ASN A 27 6.64 11.30 14.57
C ASN A 27 5.29 10.90 13.93
N GLU A 28 4.69 9.82 14.43
CA GLU A 28 3.42 9.26 13.94
C GLU A 28 2.31 10.31 13.86
N SER A 29 2.09 11.07 14.95
CA SER A 29 1.06 12.10 15.04
C SER A 29 1.25 13.23 14.02
N THR A 30 2.51 13.53 13.69
CA THR A 30 2.86 14.53 12.68
C THR A 30 2.51 14.02 11.29
N VAL A 31 2.87 12.78 10.97
CA VAL A 31 2.60 12.17 9.67
C VAL A 31 1.09 11.99 9.45
N THR A 32 0.36 11.44 10.43
CA THR A 32 -1.10 11.27 10.32
C THR A 32 -1.83 12.61 10.19
N GLY A 33 -1.41 13.64 10.94
CA GLY A 33 -1.96 14.99 10.81
C GLY A 33 -1.72 15.62 9.43
N ILE A 34 -0.52 15.43 8.86
CA ILE A 34 -0.19 15.90 7.51
C ILE A 34 -0.99 15.13 6.46
N ALA A 35 -1.12 13.82 6.60
CA ALA A 35 -1.91 12.96 5.70
C ALA A 35 -3.36 13.41 5.65
N LEU A 36 -3.99 13.60 6.83
CA LEU A 36 -5.37 14.08 6.93
C LEU A 36 -5.54 15.47 6.32
N PHE A 37 -4.61 16.39 6.56
CA PHE A 37 -4.67 17.73 5.99
C PHE A 37 -4.52 17.70 4.47
N ALA A 38 -3.55 16.96 3.94
CA ALA A 38 -3.30 16.84 2.50
C ALA A 38 -4.44 16.14 1.76
N ALA A 39 -5.08 15.13 2.35
CA ALA A 39 -6.23 14.45 1.77
C ALA A 39 -7.43 15.39 1.51
N ASN A 40 -7.57 16.43 2.34
CA ASN A 40 -8.66 17.39 2.26
C ASN A 40 -8.30 18.67 1.48
N ASN A 41 -7.05 19.12 1.55
CA ASN A 41 -6.61 20.42 1.04
C ASN A 41 -5.62 20.33 -0.13
N GLY A 42 -5.19 19.12 -0.49
CA GLY A 42 -4.17 18.86 -1.51
C GLY A 42 -2.74 19.09 -1.00
N TYR A 43 -1.78 18.49 -1.71
CA TYR A 43 -0.34 18.60 -1.43
C TYR A 43 0.18 20.04 -1.50
N ASP A 44 -0.33 20.86 -2.41
CA ASP A 44 0.15 22.22 -2.62
C ASP A 44 -0.12 23.15 -1.44
N SER A 45 -1.11 22.82 -0.61
CA SER A 45 -1.45 23.54 0.62
C SER A 45 -0.46 23.27 1.77
N LEU A 46 0.47 22.32 1.62
CA LEU A 46 1.46 21.98 2.63
C LEU A 46 2.61 23.01 2.65
N THR A 47 3.06 23.33 3.86
CA THR A 47 4.31 24.08 4.06
C THR A 47 5.53 23.24 3.66
N PRO A 48 6.70 23.84 3.35
CA PRO A 48 7.89 23.07 2.97
C PRO A 48 8.30 21.98 3.97
N PRO A 49 8.28 22.19 5.30
CA PRO A 49 8.55 21.11 6.25
C PRO A 49 7.51 19.99 6.23
N GLN A 50 6.23 20.32 5.98
CA GLN A 50 5.19 19.30 5.85
C GLN A 50 5.35 18.50 4.55
N LYS A 51 5.73 19.16 3.45
CA LYS A 51 6.05 18.49 2.18
C LYS A 51 7.18 17.49 2.36
N TYR A 52 8.21 17.79 3.15
CA TYR A 52 9.26 16.83 3.48
C TYR A 52 8.72 15.55 4.12
N HIS A 53 7.83 15.66 5.12
CA HIS A 53 7.22 14.47 5.73
C HIS A 53 6.28 13.76 4.77
N PHE A 54 5.54 14.51 3.96
CA PHE A 54 4.66 13.94 2.96
C PHE A 54 5.43 13.13 1.92
N ASP A 55 6.48 13.71 1.34
CA ASP A 55 7.24 13.09 0.24
C ASP A 55 7.97 11.82 0.70
N ASN A 56 8.42 11.76 1.96
CA ASN A 56 9.14 10.59 2.47
C ASN A 56 8.23 9.52 3.09
N CYS A 57 7.14 9.92 3.76
CA CYS A 57 6.32 8.98 4.55
C CYS A 57 4.97 8.67 3.88
N ILE A 58 4.39 9.60 3.12
CA ILE A 58 3.01 9.49 2.63
C ILE A 58 2.97 9.18 1.15
N ARG A 59 3.73 9.93 0.33
CA ARG A 59 3.78 9.78 -1.12
C ARG A 59 4.04 8.32 -1.55
N PRO A 60 4.99 7.56 -0.95
CA PRO A 60 5.23 6.17 -1.36
C PRO A 60 4.07 5.21 -1.11
N LEU A 61 3.06 5.62 -0.32
CA LEU A 61 1.84 4.85 -0.05
C LEU A 61 0.71 5.17 -1.03
N ILE A 62 0.83 6.21 -1.86
CA ILE A 62 -0.26 6.66 -2.73
C ILE A 62 0.21 7.05 -4.14
N GLU A 63 1.46 6.72 -4.45
CA GLU A 63 2.13 6.97 -5.71
C GLU A 63 3.25 5.94 -5.86
N ASP A 64 3.31 5.30 -7.03
CA ASP A 64 4.30 4.25 -7.34
C ASP A 64 4.37 3.11 -6.30
N VAL A 65 3.22 2.77 -5.70
CA VAL A 65 3.12 1.73 -4.65
C VAL A 65 3.52 0.38 -5.21
N GLN A 66 4.54 -0.24 -4.63
CA GLN A 66 5.00 -1.57 -5.03
C GLN A 66 4.02 -2.65 -4.58
N CYS A 67 3.77 -3.63 -5.44
CA CYS A 67 3.04 -4.81 -5.05
C CYS A 67 3.83 -5.60 -3.98
N SER A 68 3.14 -6.06 -2.94
CA SER A 68 3.69 -6.91 -1.88
C SER A 68 4.29 -8.23 -2.38
N GLY A 69 3.86 -8.68 -3.55
CA GLY A 69 4.29 -9.92 -4.19
C GLY A 69 3.65 -11.15 -3.58
N TYR A 70 3.44 -12.16 -4.42
CA TYR A 70 2.93 -13.45 -3.99
C TYR A 70 4.08 -14.39 -3.62
N ASN A 71 4.02 -14.96 -2.41
CA ASN A 71 4.94 -16.01 -1.98
C ASN A 71 4.18 -17.33 -1.82
N HIS A 72 4.56 -18.35 -2.59
CA HIS A 72 3.95 -19.67 -2.49
C HIS A 72 4.31 -20.33 -1.14
N GLU A 73 3.44 -21.19 -0.61
CA GLU A 73 3.60 -21.83 0.71
C GLU A 73 4.86 -22.70 0.86
N CYS A 74 5.46 -23.10 -0.26
CA CYS A 74 6.70 -23.89 -0.32
C CYS A 74 7.96 -23.04 -0.52
N GLU A 75 7.83 -21.72 -0.71
CA GLU A 75 8.97 -20.81 -0.90
C GLU A 75 9.38 -20.18 0.44
N GLU A 76 10.61 -20.44 0.87
CA GLU A 76 11.16 -19.91 2.15
C GLU A 76 11.53 -18.43 2.07
N VAL A 77 11.71 -17.89 0.86
CA VAL A 77 12.10 -16.49 0.63
C VAL A 77 10.98 -15.78 -0.11
N PRO A 78 10.42 -14.69 0.43
CA PRO A 78 9.42 -13.89 -0.26
C PRO A 78 9.93 -13.43 -1.63
N ARG A 79 9.14 -13.68 -2.68
CA ARG A 79 9.38 -13.04 -3.98
C ARG A 79 8.91 -11.61 -3.98
N GLU A 80 9.86 -10.69 -4.17
CA GLU A 80 9.53 -9.31 -4.49
C GLU A 80 8.84 -9.23 -5.86
N CYS A 81 7.75 -8.47 -5.94
CA CYS A 81 7.12 -8.15 -7.21
C CYS A 81 7.62 -6.79 -7.69
N PRO A 82 8.26 -6.69 -8.87
CA PRO A 82 8.76 -5.41 -9.38
C PRO A 82 7.64 -4.51 -9.94
N ALA A 83 6.39 -4.96 -9.89
CA ALA A 83 5.26 -4.22 -10.43
C ALA A 83 4.79 -3.15 -9.43
N THR A 84 4.65 -1.92 -9.93
CA THR A 84 3.86 -0.88 -9.28
C THR A 84 2.38 -1.13 -9.53
N LEU A 85 1.56 -0.92 -8.51
CA LEU A 85 0.11 -0.90 -8.64
C LEU A 85 -0.31 0.34 -9.45
N ASP A 86 -1.37 0.22 -10.24
CA ASP A 86 -1.98 1.40 -10.89
C ASP A 86 -2.58 2.29 -9.80
N ASP A 87 -2.41 3.60 -9.94
CA ASP A 87 -3.04 4.59 -9.07
C ASP A 87 -4.55 4.32 -8.94
N GLN A 88 -5.24 3.86 -9.99
CA GLN A 88 -6.68 3.57 -9.97
C GLN A 88 -7.06 2.43 -9.01
N ASP A 89 -6.15 1.48 -8.79
CA ASP A 89 -6.41 0.28 -8.00
C ASP A 89 -6.07 0.48 -6.52
N LEU A 90 -5.39 1.57 -6.16
CA LEU A 90 -4.90 1.79 -4.80
C LEU A 90 -6.01 1.85 -3.74
N VAL A 91 -7.19 2.39 -4.07
CA VAL A 91 -8.32 2.42 -3.12
C VAL A 91 -8.78 0.99 -2.82
N GLU A 92 -8.99 0.18 -3.86
CA GLU A 92 -9.40 -1.21 -3.71
C GLU A 92 -8.32 -2.05 -3.01
N TYR A 93 -7.05 -1.79 -3.32
CA TYR A 93 -5.90 -2.41 -2.67
C TYR A 93 -5.96 -2.22 -1.15
N TYR A 94 -6.17 -0.99 -0.68
CA TYR A 94 -6.27 -0.70 0.75
C TYR A 94 -7.56 -1.21 1.39
N GLN A 95 -8.68 -1.30 0.64
CA GLN A 95 -9.92 -1.91 1.12
C GLN A 95 -9.82 -3.43 1.29
N ASN A 96 -8.87 -4.07 0.61
CA ASN A 96 -8.65 -5.51 0.60
C ASN A 96 -7.37 -5.92 1.34
N ASP A 97 -6.93 -5.17 2.35
CA ASP A 97 -5.74 -5.48 3.18
C ASP A 97 -4.43 -5.64 2.37
N GLY A 98 -4.28 -4.91 1.27
CA GLY A 98 -3.06 -4.92 0.47
C GLY A 98 -2.90 -6.14 -0.44
N LYS A 99 -4.00 -6.53 -1.11
CA LYS A 99 -4.04 -7.61 -2.11
C LYS A 99 -3.03 -7.46 -3.25
N TYR A 100 -2.79 -8.56 -3.95
CA TYR A 100 -1.81 -8.62 -5.03
C TYR A 100 -2.18 -7.80 -6.27
N CYS A 101 -1.17 -7.45 -7.07
CA CYS A 101 -1.40 -7.00 -8.45
C CYS A 101 -1.98 -8.16 -9.30
N GLU A 102 -2.55 -7.85 -10.46
CA GLU A 102 -3.18 -8.83 -11.36
C GLU A 102 -2.29 -10.06 -11.62
N SER A 103 -0.99 -9.85 -11.86
CA SER A 103 -0.05 -10.95 -12.10
C SER A 103 0.14 -11.85 -10.88
N CYS A 104 0.22 -11.28 -9.68
CA CYS A 104 0.42 -12.04 -8.45
C CYS A 104 -0.88 -12.70 -7.99
N GLU A 105 -2.03 -12.09 -8.27
CA GLU A 105 -3.35 -12.71 -8.09
C GLU A 105 -3.56 -13.91 -9.04
N GLY A 106 -3.12 -13.79 -10.30
CA GLY A 106 -3.11 -14.89 -11.26
C GLY A 106 -2.27 -16.08 -10.81
N GLN A 107 -1.10 -15.82 -10.19
CA GLN A 107 -0.27 -16.88 -9.62
C GLN A 107 -0.93 -17.53 -8.40
N ALA A 108 -1.42 -16.73 -7.46
CA ALA A 108 -2.09 -17.21 -6.26
C ALA A 108 -3.32 -18.09 -6.58
N SER A 109 -4.12 -17.68 -7.57
CA SER A 109 -5.30 -18.43 -8.02
C SER A 109 -4.94 -19.73 -8.75
N SER A 110 -3.90 -19.72 -9.59
CA SER A 110 -3.37 -20.92 -10.25
C SER A 110 -2.88 -21.97 -9.25
N ASP A 111 -2.16 -21.53 -8.22
CA ASP A 111 -1.61 -22.44 -7.20
C ASP A 111 -2.72 -23.01 -6.31
N ALA A 112 -3.70 -22.18 -5.93
CA ALA A 112 -4.89 -22.64 -5.22
C ALA A 112 -5.69 -23.68 -6.02
N HIS A 113 -5.91 -23.45 -7.32
CA HIS A 113 -6.61 -24.40 -8.19
C HIS A 113 -5.85 -25.72 -8.36
N SER A 114 -4.52 -25.64 -8.48
CA SER A 114 -3.65 -26.82 -8.59
C SER A 114 -3.69 -27.67 -7.33
N LYS A 115 -3.64 -27.03 -6.15
CA LYS A 115 -3.76 -27.70 -4.85
C LYS A 115 -5.13 -28.36 -4.66
N GLU A 116 -6.21 -27.65 -5.01
CA GLU A 116 -7.57 -28.20 -4.91
C GLU A 116 -7.75 -29.42 -5.82
N SER A 117 -7.22 -29.37 -7.05
CA SER A 117 -7.26 -30.50 -7.98
C SER A 117 -6.51 -31.71 -7.42
N PHE A 118 -5.31 -31.51 -6.85
CA PHE A 118 -4.52 -32.59 -6.24
C PHE A 118 -5.20 -33.21 -5.01
N MET A 119 -5.93 -32.43 -4.21
CA MET A 119 -6.64 -32.94 -3.02
C MET A 119 -7.94 -33.70 -3.32
N ARG A 120 -8.44 -33.62 -4.56
CA ARG A 120 -9.67 -34.30 -5.00
C ARG A 120 -9.42 -35.67 -5.64
N ASP A 121 -8.16 -35.98 -5.99
CA ASP A 121 -7.69 -37.29 -6.45
C ASP A 121 -7.22 -38.17 -5.27
#